data_AF-A0A0R3QI32-F1
#
_entry.id   AF-A0A0R3QI32-F1
#
_cell.length_a   1.000
_cell.length_b   1.000
_cell.length_c   1.000
_cell.angle_alpha   90.00
_cell.angle_beta   90.00
_cell.angle_gamma   90.00
#
_symmetry.space_group_name_H-M   'P 1'
#
loop_
_entity.id
_entity.type
_entity.pdbx_description
1 polymer ?
#
loop_
_entity_poly.entity_id
_entity_poly.type
_entity_poly.pdbx_seq_one_letter_code
_entity_poly.pdbx_strand_id
1 'polypeptide(L)'
;LSGSMEPAFYRGDLLLLTNDDSDPIRAGDITVFKVEGRDIPIVHRVIKVHERNNEETKFLTKGDNNQVDDRGLYASGQFWLTRRDVVGRAKGFVPYVGMVTILMNDYPKLKYAVLIALGAFVILHREG
;
A
#
# COMPACT_ATOMS: atom_id res chain seq x y z
N LEU A 1 -7.37 -5.68 -1.92
CA LEU A 1 -6.87 -5.74 -0.53
C LEU A 1 -7.47 -6.95 0.16
N SER A 2 -6.64 -7.72 0.85
CA SER A 2 -6.98 -9.01 1.48
C SER A 2 -7.40 -8.92 2.96
N GLY A 3 -7.32 -7.74 3.59
CA GLY A 3 -7.54 -7.59 5.04
C GLY A 3 -6.36 -8.05 5.92
N SER A 4 -5.19 -8.28 5.32
CA SER A 4 -4.00 -8.77 6.04
C SER A 4 -3.41 -7.78 7.04
N MET A 5 -3.75 -6.50 6.94
CA MET A 5 -3.28 -5.43 7.82
C MET A 5 -4.31 -5.00 8.86
N GLU A 6 -5.44 -5.70 8.99
CA GLU A 6 -6.42 -5.38 10.03
C GLU A 6 -5.85 -5.75 11.42
N PRO A 7 -6.09 -4.93 12.46
CA PRO A 7 -6.91 -3.71 12.49
C PRO A 7 -6.15 -2.41 12.18
N ALA A 8 -4.87 -2.47 11.79
CA ALA A 8 -4.05 -1.28 11.55
C ALA A 8 -4.50 -0.49 10.31
N PHE A 9 -4.81 -1.20 9.22
CA PHE A 9 -5.35 -0.61 7.99
C PHE A 9 -6.48 -1.46 7.43
N TYR A 10 -7.46 -0.78 6.85
CA TYR A 10 -8.62 -1.38 6.21
C TYR A 10 -8.62 -1.14 4.70
N ARG A 11 -9.40 -1.96 3.98
CA ARG A 11 -9.65 -1.73 2.56
C ARG A 11 -10.27 -0.35 2.35
N GLY A 12 -9.62 0.47 1.53
CA GLY A 12 -10.06 1.82 1.22
C GLY A 12 -9.27 2.91 1.94
N ASP A 13 -8.36 2.56 2.85
CA ASP A 13 -7.46 3.54 3.46
C ASP A 13 -6.42 4.04 2.44
N LEU A 14 -6.21 5.35 2.41
CA LEU A 14 -5.16 5.99 1.62
C LEU A 14 -3.91 6.13 2.48
N LEU A 15 -2.83 5.43 2.12
CA LEU A 15 -1.57 5.46 2.87
C LEU A 15 -0.71 6.66 2.46
N LEU A 16 -0.15 7.34 3.45
CA LEU A 16 0.85 8.38 3.27
C LEU A 16 2.24 7.77 3.43
N LEU A 17 3.00 7.73 2.34
CA LEU A 17 4.30 7.06 2.28
C LEU A 17 5.45 8.07 2.32
N THR A 18 6.54 7.67 2.98
CA THR A 18 7.84 8.32 2.85
C THR A 18 8.87 7.32 2.38
N ASN A 19 9.86 7.78 1.61
CA ASN A 19 11.01 6.99 1.21
C ASN A 19 12.32 7.70 1.57
N ASP A 20 12.41 8.15 2.83
CA ASP A 20 13.63 8.77 3.36
C ASP A 20 14.67 7.69 3.67
N ASP A 21 15.81 7.76 2.98
CA ASP A 21 16.96 6.85 3.15
C ASP A 21 17.79 7.18 4.40
N SER A 22 17.67 8.40 4.95
CA SER A 22 18.36 8.79 6.18
C SER A 22 17.69 8.23 7.45
N ASP A 23 16.43 7.82 7.35
CA ASP A 23 15.67 7.19 8.42
C ASP A 23 15.61 5.65 8.20
N PRO A 24 16.39 4.86 8.94
CA PRO A 24 16.50 3.42 8.74
C PRO A 24 15.20 2.68 9.07
N ILE A 25 14.94 1.59 8.34
CA ILE A 25 13.78 0.72 8.59
C ILE A 25 13.96 0.00 9.93
N ARG A 26 12.97 0.11 10.81
CA ARG A 26 12.97 -0.54 12.12
C ARG A 26 11.85 -1.58 12.26
N ALA A 27 12.01 -2.48 13.23
CA ALA A 27 10.92 -3.38 13.60
C ALA A 27 9.71 -2.54 14.09
N GLY A 28 8.53 -2.89 13.60
CA GLY A 28 7.29 -2.14 13.83
C GLY A 28 6.89 -1.21 12.68
N ASP A 29 7.84 -0.82 11.81
CA ASP A 29 7.54 -0.02 10.61
C ASP A 29 6.59 -0.78 9.69
N ILE A 30 5.72 -0.04 9.00
CA ILE A 30 4.86 -0.61 7.96
C ILE A 30 5.44 -0.21 6.60
N THR A 31 5.87 -1.21 5.84
CA THR A 31 6.51 -1.01 4.54
C THR A 31 5.57 -1.39 3.42
N VAL A 32 5.64 -0.61 2.33
CA VAL A 32 5.11 -0.97 1.03
C VAL A 32 6.29 -1.49 0.22
N PHE A 33 6.25 -2.76 -0.17
CA PHE A 33 7.34 -3.40 -0.91
C PHE A 33 6.82 -4.09 -2.16
N LYS A 34 7.68 -4.25 -3.15
CA LYS A 34 7.39 -4.96 -4.38
C LYS A 34 8.28 -6.19 -4.47
N VAL A 35 7.66 -7.34 -4.73
CA VAL A 35 8.36 -8.59 -4.98
C VAL A 35 8.51 -8.78 -6.49
N GLU A 36 9.68 -9.23 -6.93
CA GLU A 36 9.91 -9.56 -8.34
C GLU A 36 8.91 -10.61 -8.83
N GLY A 37 8.34 -10.41 -10.01
CA GLY A 37 7.30 -11.28 -10.56
C GLY A 37 5.89 -11.03 -10.01
N ARG A 38 5.69 -10.02 -9.15
CA ARG A 38 4.36 -9.55 -8.73
C ARG A 38 4.10 -8.11 -9.18
N ASP A 39 2.94 -7.89 -9.79
CA ASP A 39 2.55 -6.57 -10.27
C ASP A 39 2.04 -5.65 -9.14
N ILE A 40 1.40 -6.24 -8.13
CA ILE A 40 0.75 -5.52 -7.04
C ILE A 40 1.70 -5.43 -5.84
N PRO A 41 2.02 -4.22 -5.34
CA PRO A 41 2.83 -4.06 -4.13
C PRO A 41 2.10 -4.60 -2.89
N ILE A 42 2.87 -5.03 -1.91
CA ILE A 42 2.40 -5.61 -0.65
C ILE A 42 2.68 -4.60 0.47
N VAL A 43 1.73 -4.44 1.38
CA VAL A 43 1.86 -3.56 2.54
C VAL A 43 1.82 -4.41 3.79
N HIS A 44 2.92 -4.56 4.52
CA HIS A 44 2.98 -5.35 5.76
C HIS A 44 3.92 -4.74 6.80
N ARG A 45 3.82 -5.21 8.05
CA ARG A 45 4.64 -4.72 9.16
C ARG A 45 5.95 -5.48 9.24
N VAL A 46 7.04 -4.76 9.43
CA VAL A 46 8.36 -5.32 9.72
C VAL A 46 8.35 -5.93 11.12
N ILE A 47 8.58 -7.23 11.21
CA ILE A 47 8.65 -7.96 12.48
C ILE A 47 10.08 -8.25 12.94
N LYS A 48 11.05 -8.19 12.02
CA LYS A 48 12.46 -8.41 12.34
C LYS A 48 13.37 -7.65 11.39
N VAL A 49 14.44 -7.06 11.94
CA VAL A 49 15.49 -6.38 11.19
C VAL A 49 16.85 -6.99 11.55
N HIS A 50 17.69 -7.17 10.55
CA HIS A 50 19.09 -7.54 10.64
C HIS A 50 19.91 -6.42 10.01
N GLU A 51 20.70 -5.74 10.84
CA GLU A 51 21.61 -4.69 10.41
C GLU A 51 23.03 -5.26 10.41
N ARG A 52 23.67 -5.31 9.24
CA ARG A 52 25.08 -5.68 9.10
C ARG A 52 25.79 -4.53 8.39
N ASN A 53 26.23 -3.55 9.17
CA ASN A 53 26.70 -2.23 8.71
C ASN A 53 25.63 -1.48 7.88
N ASN A 54 25.80 -0.16 7.71
CA ASN A 54 24.77 0.74 7.15
C ASN A 54 24.29 0.41 5.72
N GLU A 55 24.87 -0.59 5.05
CA GLU A 55 24.60 -0.90 3.64
C GLU A 55 23.78 -2.19 3.44
N GLU A 56 23.63 -3.04 4.46
CA GLU A 56 23.00 -4.37 4.32
C GLU A 56 21.87 -4.60 5.33
N THR A 57 20.90 -3.69 5.38
CA THR A 57 19.68 -3.87 6.20
C THR A 57 18.75 -4.89 5.54
N LYS A 58 18.57 -6.02 6.21
CA LYS A 58 17.65 -7.10 5.83
C LYS A 58 16.49 -7.13 6.79
N PHE A 59 15.26 -7.31 6.30
CA PHE A 59 14.09 -7.33 7.17
C PHE A 59 13.06 -8.36 6.73
N LEU A 60 12.26 -8.80 7.70
CA LEU A 60 11.16 -9.75 7.54
C LEU A 60 9.86 -9.03 7.87
N THR A 61 8.87 -9.17 7.00
CA THR A 61 7.54 -8.60 7.18
C THR A 61 6.51 -9.67 7.47
N LYS A 62 5.38 -9.23 8.02
CA LYS A 62 4.19 -10.03 8.25
C LYS A 62 2.97 -9.11 8.23
N GLY A 63 1.88 -9.55 7.61
CA GLY A 63 0.58 -8.89 7.77
C GLY A 63 0.09 -9.00 9.22
N ASP A 64 -0.40 -7.89 9.78
CA ASP A 64 -0.87 -7.84 11.17
C ASP A 64 -1.91 -8.94 11.48
N ASN A 65 -2.80 -9.23 10.54
CA ASN A 65 -3.84 -10.25 10.64
C ASN A 65 -3.45 -11.65 10.09
N ASN A 66 -2.22 -11.82 9.59
CA ASN A 66 -1.76 -13.12 9.08
C ASN A 66 -1.29 -14.02 10.24
N GLN A 67 -1.32 -15.35 10.08
CA GLN A 67 -0.76 -16.27 11.09
C GLN A 67 0.75 -16.52 10.90
N VAL A 68 1.23 -16.39 9.67
CA VAL A 68 2.62 -16.68 9.27
C VAL A 68 3.29 -15.43 8.70
N ASP A 69 4.62 -15.44 8.66
CA ASP A 69 5.41 -14.39 8.03
C ASP A 69 5.35 -14.45 6.49
N ASP A 70 5.90 -13.42 5.85
CA ASP A 70 5.77 -13.22 4.40
C ASP A 70 6.80 -13.99 3.56
N ARG A 71 7.61 -14.89 4.13
CA ARG A 71 8.62 -15.63 3.35
C ARG A 71 8.02 -16.41 2.18
N GLY A 72 6.81 -16.95 2.35
CA GLY A 72 6.07 -17.61 1.27
C GLY A 72 5.57 -16.67 0.17
N LEU A 73 5.62 -15.34 0.39
CA LEU A 73 5.21 -14.32 -0.57
C LEU A 73 6.38 -13.73 -1.35
N TYR A 74 7.61 -13.88 -0.85
CA TYR A 74 8.82 -13.37 -1.47
C TYR A 74 9.19 -14.15 -2.75
N ALA A 75 10.17 -13.64 -3.49
CA ALA A 75 10.68 -14.31 -4.68
C ALA A 75 11.34 -15.65 -4.31
N SER A 76 11.43 -16.57 -5.27
CA SER A 76 12.06 -17.88 -5.03
C SER A 76 13.51 -17.70 -4.53
N GLY A 77 13.84 -18.34 -3.40
CA GLY A 77 15.15 -18.23 -2.76
C GLY A 77 15.37 -16.95 -1.95
N GLN A 78 14.39 -16.04 -1.88
CA GLN A 78 14.44 -14.83 -1.08
C GLN A 78 13.82 -15.07 0.30
N PHE A 79 14.61 -14.93 1.37
CA PHE A 79 14.15 -15.07 2.76
C PHE A 79 14.03 -13.75 3.52
N TRP A 80 14.59 -12.68 2.95
CA TRP A 80 14.66 -11.35 3.54
C TRP A 80 14.41 -10.31 2.45
N LEU A 81 13.72 -9.25 2.83
CA LEU A 81 13.63 -8.03 2.03
C LEU A 81 14.82 -7.13 2.34
N THR A 82 15.16 -6.31 1.35
CA THR A 82 16.24 -5.31 1.40
C THR A 82 15.67 -3.94 1.03
N ARG A 83 16.41 -2.86 1.27
CA ARG A 83 15.93 -1.49 1.01
C ARG A 83 15.43 -1.29 -0.43
N ARG A 84 16.10 -1.91 -1.41
CA ARG A 84 15.71 -1.87 -2.84
C ARG A 84 14.33 -2.46 -3.13
N ASP A 85 13.81 -3.33 -2.26
CA ASP A 85 12.49 -3.94 -2.44
C ASP A 85 11.37 -3.01 -1.93
N VAL A 86 11.72 -1.96 -1.18
CA VAL A 86 10.77 -1.03 -0.54
C VAL A 86 10.45 0.12 -1.47
N VAL A 87 9.17 0.33 -1.70
CA VAL A 87 8.62 1.50 -2.40
C VAL A 87 8.50 2.69 -1.43
N GLY A 88 8.12 2.42 -0.19
CA GLY A 88 8.08 3.42 0.87
C GLY A 88 7.61 2.85 2.21
N ARG A 89 7.62 3.69 3.24
CA ARG A 89 7.10 3.40 4.59
C ARG A 89 5.86 4.23 4.86
N ALA A 90 4.83 3.62 5.43
CA ALA A 90 3.65 4.34 5.86
C ALA A 90 3.96 5.16 7.13
N LYS A 91 3.69 6.47 7.10
CA LYS A 91 3.77 7.37 8.26
C LYS A 91 2.39 7.84 8.74
N GLY A 92 1.34 7.58 7.96
CA GLY A 92 -0.03 7.89 8.29
C GLY A 92 -0.98 7.34 7.23
N PHE A 93 -2.28 7.54 7.46
CA PHE A 93 -3.31 7.16 6.50
C PHE A 93 -4.53 8.06 6.63
N VAL A 94 -5.33 8.13 5.57
CA VAL A 94 -6.64 8.77 5.57
C VAL A 94 -7.69 7.70 5.31
N PRO A 95 -8.60 7.43 6.25
CA PRO A 95 -9.55 6.34 6.12
C PRO A 95 -10.61 6.62 5.05
N TYR A 96 -11.15 5.56 4.46
CA TYR A 96 -12.28 5.57 3.52
C TYR A 96 -12.10 6.31 2.17
N VAL A 97 -11.05 7.10 1.96
CA VAL A 97 -10.84 7.86 0.71
C VAL A 97 -10.82 6.95 -0.51
N GLY A 98 -10.12 5.82 -0.42
CA GLY A 98 -10.04 4.83 -1.49
C GLY A 98 -11.38 4.11 -1.75
N MET A 99 -12.35 4.18 -0.84
CA MET A 99 -13.69 3.62 -1.07
C MET A 99 -14.40 4.30 -2.23
N VAL A 100 -14.14 5.58 -2.47
CA VAL A 100 -14.69 6.30 -3.63
C VAL A 100 -14.20 5.65 -4.94
N THR A 101 -12.88 5.42 -5.04
CA THR A 101 -12.28 4.76 -6.21
C THR A 101 -12.80 3.33 -6.37
N ILE A 102 -12.89 2.58 -5.27
CA ILE A 102 -13.42 1.20 -5.27
C ILE A 102 -14.87 1.20 -5.77
N LEU A 103 -15.73 2.08 -5.24
CA LEU A 103 -17.12 2.17 -5.63
C LEU A 103 -17.28 2.53 -7.12
N MET A 104 -16.49 3.47 -7.63
CA MET A 104 -16.50 3.85 -9.04
C MET A 104 -16.06 2.70 -9.96
N ASN A 105 -15.14 1.86 -9.49
CA ASN A 105 -14.66 0.70 -10.24
C ASN A 105 -15.67 -0.47 -10.19
N ASP A 106 -16.26 -0.74 -9.03
CA ASP A 106 -17.21 -1.82 -8.80
C ASP A 106 -18.58 -1.52 -9.45
N TYR A 107 -18.95 -0.24 -9.60
CA TYR A 107 -20.18 0.21 -10.28
C TYR A 107 -19.87 1.14 -11.45
N PRO A 108 -19.47 0.60 -12.62
CA PRO A 108 -19.14 1.43 -13.79
C PRO A 108 -20.29 2.34 -14.25
N LYS A 109 -21.56 1.90 -14.06
CA LYS A 109 -22.75 2.71 -14.36
C LYS A 109 -22.79 4.00 -13.54
N LEU A 110 -22.40 3.95 -12.27
CA LEU A 110 -22.31 5.12 -11.40
C LEU A 110 -21.26 6.11 -11.92
N LYS A 111 -20.10 5.60 -12.34
CA LYS A 111 -19.05 6.42 -12.98
C LYS A 111 -19.59 7.15 -14.22
N TYR A 112 -20.30 6.46 -15.12
CA TYR A 112 -20.87 7.10 -16.30
C TYR A 112 -21.98 8.11 -15.96
N ALA A 113 -22.83 7.83 -14.98
CA ALA A 113 -23.85 8.77 -14.52
C ALA A 113 -23.25 10.07 -13.98
N VAL A 114 -22.18 9.98 -13.18
CA VAL A 114 -21.45 11.15 -12.66
C VAL A 114 -20.84 11.97 -13.79
N LEU A 115 -20.20 11.31 -14.77
CA LEU A 115 -19.60 12.02 -15.92
C LEU A 115 -20.65 12.75 -16.77
N ILE A 116 -21.80 12.12 -17.01
CA ILE A 116 -22.92 12.74 -17.73
C ILE A 116 -23.48 13.94 -16.96
N ALA A 117 -23.67 13.80 -15.65
CA ALA A 117 -24.16 14.89 -14.80
C ALA A 117 -23.19 16.08 -14.77
N LEU A 118 -21.88 15.82 -14.66
CA LEU A 118 -20.85 16.87 -14.74
C LEU A 118 -20.82 17.54 -16.11
N GLY A 119 -20.90 16.76 -17.20
CA GLY A 119 -20.98 17.31 -18.56
C GLY A 119 -22.21 18.20 -18.76
N ALA A 120 -23.38 17.75 -18.29
CA ALA A 120 -24.61 18.54 -18.32
C ALA A 120 -24.49 19.81 -17.47
N PHE A 121 -23.95 19.71 -16.24
CA PHE A 121 -23.72 20.86 -15.36
C PHE A 121 -22.85 21.92 -16.03
N VAL A 122 -21.73 21.50 -16.64
CA VAL A 122 -20.83 22.39 -17.36
C VAL A 122 -21.56 23.05 -18.53
N ILE A 123 -22.29 22.28 -19.35
CA ILE A 123 -23.04 22.84 -20.50
C ILE A 123 -24.06 23.88 -20.03
N LEU A 124 -24.81 23.58 -18.98
CA LEU A 124 -25.86 24.46 -18.44
C LEU A 124 -25.29 25.76 -17.81
N HIS A 125 -24.04 25.74 -17.34
CA HIS A 125 -23.39 26.91 -16.70
C HIS A 125 -22.34 27.58 -17.58
N ARG A 126 -22.16 27.14 -18.84
CA ARG A 126 -21.15 27.71 -19.76
C ARG A 126 -21.57 29.05 -20.36
N GLU A 127 -22.82 29.47 -20.20
CA GLU A 127 -23.39 30.68 -20.80
C GLU A 127 -23.91 31.70 -19.77
N GLY A 128 -23.30 31.75 -18.58
CA GLY A 128 -23.56 32.75 -17.53
C GLY A 128 -22.42 33.71 -17.30
#